data_AF-A0A1Y0EN06-F1
#
_entry.id   AF-A0A1Y0EN06-F1
#
_cell.length_a   1.000
_cell.length_b   1.000
_cell.length_c   1.000
_cell.angle_alpha   90.00
_cell.angle_beta   90.00
_cell.angle_gamma   90.00
#
_symmetry.space_group_name_H-M   'P 1'
#
loop_
_entity.id
_entity.type
_entity.pdbx_description
1 polymer ?
#
loop_
_entity_poly.entity_id
_entity_poly.type
_entity_poly.pdbx_seq_one_letter_code
_entity_poly.pdbx_strand_id
1 'polypeptide(L)'
;MPMFKIWCPELGQSIDDAKTVKGFDHESAATNWADWHDHDSADYAIVGGEVAEVQVLHEGETKPVTVRVFGEMTRSYRARAMP
;
A
#
# COMPACT_ATOMS: atom_id res chain seq x y z
N MET A 1 1.66 -2.23 -18.37
CA MET A 1 1.85 -2.66 -16.97
C MET A 1 0.57 -3.34 -16.53
N PRO A 2 0.65 -4.54 -15.95
CA PRO A 2 -0.52 -5.24 -15.45
C PRO A 2 -1.25 -4.46 -14.37
N MET A 3 -2.55 -4.73 -14.26
CA MET A 3 -3.42 -4.19 -13.22
C MET A 3 -3.58 -5.21 -12.11
N PHE A 4 -3.62 -4.72 -10.87
CA PHE A 4 -3.85 -5.51 -9.68
C PHE A 4 -4.97 -4.88 -8.87
N LYS A 5 -5.81 -5.73 -8.28
CA LYS A 5 -6.81 -5.32 -7.29
C LYS A 5 -6.26 -5.58 -5.90
N ILE A 6 -6.28 -4.56 -5.06
CA ILE A 6 -5.68 -4.62 -3.72
C ILE A 6 -6.68 -4.12 -2.70
N TRP A 7 -6.86 -4.90 -1.63
CA TRP A 7 -7.71 -4.55 -0.49
C TRP A 7 -7.08 -5.04 0.81
N CYS A 8 -7.41 -4.37 1.91
CA CYS A 8 -6.96 -4.73 3.25
C CYS A 8 -8.13 -5.26 4.10
N PRO A 9 -8.22 -6.58 4.34
CA PRO A 9 -9.29 -7.17 5.15
C PRO A 9 -9.34 -6.65 6.59
N GLU A 10 -8.20 -6.24 7.16
CA GLU A 10 -8.11 -5.69 8.52
C GLU A 10 -8.86 -4.35 8.64
N LEU A 11 -8.96 -3.60 7.55
CA LEU A 11 -9.77 -2.38 7.46
C LEU A 11 -11.25 -2.68 7.11
N GLY A 12 -11.65 -3.95 7.12
CA GLY A 12 -12.99 -4.39 6.73
C GLY A 12 -13.26 -4.36 5.23
N GLN A 13 -12.22 -4.19 4.40
CA GLN A 13 -12.36 -4.15 2.95
C GLN A 13 -12.51 -5.55 2.34
N SER A 14 -13.28 -5.62 1.26
CA SER A 14 -13.45 -6.81 0.44
C SER A 14 -12.92 -6.59 -0.98
N ILE A 15 -13.01 -7.61 -1.83
CA ILE A 15 -12.65 -7.47 -3.25
C ILE A 15 -13.50 -6.41 -3.98
N ASP A 16 -14.70 -6.14 -3.51
CA ASP A 16 -15.59 -5.12 -4.07
C ASP A 16 -15.11 -3.69 -3.74
N ASP A 17 -14.40 -3.54 -2.61
CA ASP A 17 -13.76 -2.30 -2.18
C ASP A 17 -12.32 -2.16 -2.70
N ALA A 18 -11.86 -3.15 -3.48
CA ALA A 18 -10.48 -3.22 -3.90
C ALA A 18 -10.09 -2.04 -4.80
N LYS A 19 -8.95 -1.46 -4.49
CA LYS A 19 -8.32 -0.44 -5.32
C LYS A 19 -7.59 -1.12 -6.48
N THR A 20 -7.85 -0.64 -7.69
CA THR A 20 -7.08 -1.04 -8.85
C THR A 20 -5.80 -0.21 -8.95
N VAL A 21 -4.65 -0.87 -8.95
CA VAL A 21 -3.32 -0.25 -8.99
C VAL A 21 -2.49 -0.90 -10.10
N LYS A 22 -1.61 -0.12 -10.72
CA LYS A 22 -0.63 -0.65 -11.67
C LYS A 22 0.58 -1.18 -10.91
N GLY A 23 1.09 -2.33 -11.31
CA GLY A 23 2.30 -2.93 -10.74
C GLY A 23 3.05 -3.76 -11.77
N PHE A 24 4.24 -4.23 -11.41
CA PHE A 24 4.96 -5.24 -12.18
C PHE A 24 4.68 -6.65 -11.65
N ASP A 25 4.55 -6.76 -10.34
CA ASP A 25 4.32 -7.96 -9.55
C ASP A 25 3.45 -7.59 -8.33
N HIS A 26 3.05 -8.59 -7.55
CA HIS A 26 2.16 -8.41 -6.40
C HIS A 26 2.76 -7.50 -5.32
N GLU A 27 4.07 -7.54 -5.09
CA GLU A 27 4.76 -6.74 -4.07
C GLU A 27 4.87 -5.28 -4.51
N SER A 28 5.25 -5.04 -5.76
CA SER A 28 5.27 -3.72 -6.39
C SER A 28 3.88 -3.06 -6.36
N ALA A 29 2.83 -3.85 -6.64
CA ALA A 29 1.47 -3.36 -6.61
C ALA A 29 1.01 -3.03 -5.18
N ALA A 30 1.32 -3.88 -4.20
CA ALA A 30 1.05 -3.64 -2.78
C ALA A 30 1.75 -2.38 -2.26
N THR A 31 2.99 -2.14 -2.69
CA THR A 31 3.75 -0.93 -2.35
C THR A 31 3.07 0.33 -2.89
N ASN A 32 2.65 0.31 -4.17
CA ASN A 32 1.93 1.43 -4.77
C ASN A 32 0.56 1.67 -4.13
N TRP A 33 -0.12 0.60 -3.69
CA TRP A 33 -1.35 0.73 -2.92
C TRP A 33 -1.10 1.43 -1.59
N ALA A 34 -0.03 1.06 -0.89
CA ALA A 34 0.31 1.63 0.41
C ALA A 34 0.68 3.11 0.32
N ASP A 35 1.48 3.50 -0.67
CA ASP A 35 1.81 4.90 -0.95
C ASP A 35 0.56 5.73 -1.21
N TRP A 36 -0.37 5.21 -2.03
CA TRP A 36 -1.66 5.85 -2.25
C TRP A 36 -2.50 5.90 -0.97
N HIS A 37 -2.56 4.82 -0.19
CA HIS A 37 -3.39 4.73 1.01
C HIS A 37 -2.93 5.69 2.11
N ASP A 38 -1.62 5.81 2.33
CA ASP A 38 -1.05 6.78 3.28
C ASP A 38 -1.24 8.23 2.78
N HIS A 39 -1.13 8.47 1.47
CA HIS A 39 -1.35 9.81 0.90
C HIS A 39 -2.82 10.24 0.95
N ASP A 40 -3.75 9.32 0.68
CA ASP A 40 -5.19 9.58 0.59
C ASP A 40 -5.85 9.62 1.97
N SER A 41 -5.48 8.73 2.88
CA SER A 41 -6.11 8.64 4.20
C SER A 41 -5.70 9.77 5.15
N ALA A 42 -4.63 10.53 4.86
CA ALA A 42 -4.02 11.54 5.72
C ALA A 42 -3.63 11.08 7.15
N ASP A 43 -3.92 9.82 7.50
CA ASP A 43 -3.71 9.20 8.80
C ASP A 43 -2.34 8.50 8.92
N TYR A 44 -1.58 8.35 7.83
CA TYR A 44 -0.25 7.70 7.83
C TYR A 44 -0.22 6.34 8.58
N ALA A 45 -1.33 5.60 8.54
CA ALA A 45 -1.55 4.43 9.39
C ALA A 45 -0.50 3.32 9.15
N ILE A 46 0.07 3.23 7.94
CA ILE A 46 1.11 2.26 7.61
C ILE A 46 2.51 2.81 7.98
N VAL A 47 2.73 4.13 7.83
CA VAL A 47 3.98 4.80 8.22
C VAL A 47 4.16 4.86 9.76
N GLY A 48 3.11 4.61 10.53
CA GLY A 48 3.16 4.46 12.00
C GLY A 48 3.84 3.18 12.50
N GLY A 49 4.16 2.24 11.59
CA GLY A 49 4.80 0.96 11.92
C GLY A 49 3.81 -0.20 12.13
N GLU A 50 2.52 0.00 11.83
CA GLU A 50 1.56 -1.09 11.78
C GLU A 50 1.67 -1.81 10.44
N VAL A 51 1.98 -3.10 10.49
CA VAL A 51 2.13 -3.96 9.32
C VAL A 51 0.73 -4.23 8.77
N ALA A 52 0.44 -3.81 7.53
CA ALA A 52 -0.83 -4.09 6.90
C ALA A 52 -0.75 -5.41 6.09
N GLU A 53 -1.63 -6.36 6.38
CA GLU A 53 -1.85 -7.51 5.52
C GLU A 53 -2.86 -7.16 4.42
N VAL A 54 -2.39 -7.13 3.18
CA VAL A 54 -3.23 -6.86 2.01
C VAL A 54 -3.36 -8.07 1.12
N GLN A 55 -4.52 -8.19 0.48
CA GLN A 55 -4.77 -9.17 -0.56
C GLN A 55 -4.54 -8.52 -1.91
N VAL A 56 -3.74 -9.16 -2.76
CA VAL A 56 -3.35 -8.67 -4.09
C VAL A 56 -3.79 -9.67 -5.14
N LEU A 57 -4.61 -9.23 -6.09
CA LEU A 57 -5.11 -10.06 -7.17
C LEU A 57 -4.69 -9.48 -8.53
N HIS A 58 -3.89 -10.22 -9.29
CA HIS A 58 -3.52 -9.85 -10.65
C HIS A 58 -4.70 -10.02 -11.62
N GLU A 59 -4.82 -9.11 -12.60
CA GLU A 59 -5.80 -9.20 -13.68
C GLU A 59 -5.47 -10.37 -14.63
N GLY A 60 -5.97 -11.55 -14.29
CA GLY A 60 -5.69 -12.82 -14.96
C GLY A 60 -5.56 -14.00 -14.01
N GLU A 61 -5.47 -13.74 -12.71
CA GLU A 61 -5.49 -14.75 -11.66
C GLU A 61 -6.90 -14.88 -11.06
N THR A 62 -7.20 -16.06 -10.51
CA THR A 62 -8.47 -16.33 -9.81
C THR A 62 -8.34 -16.32 -8.30
N LYS A 63 -7.12 -16.27 -7.76
CA LYS A 63 -6.86 -16.32 -6.32
C LYS A 63 -5.97 -15.15 -5.93
N PRO A 64 -6.33 -14.38 -4.90
CA PRO A 64 -5.46 -13.35 -4.38
C PRO A 64 -4.25 -13.96 -3.66
N VAL A 65 -3.18 -13.21 -3.64
CA VAL A 65 -1.97 -13.47 -2.85
C VAL A 65 -1.96 -12.50 -1.67
N THR A 66 -1.72 -13.01 -0.47
CA THR A 66 -1.55 -12.19 0.73
C THR A 66 -0.13 -11.65 0.78
N VAL A 67 -0.01 -10.33 0.88
CA VAL A 67 1.26 -9.61 0.94
C VAL A 67 1.27 -8.76 2.20
N ARG A 68 2.39 -8.80 2.94
CA ARG A 68 2.63 -7.95 4.11
C ARG A 68 3.33 -6.68 3.67
N VAL A 69 2.74 -5.53 3.97
CA VAL A 69 3.32 -4.22 3.66
C VAL A 69 3.86 -3.60 4.94
N PHE A 70 5.07 -3.04 4.85
CA PHE A 70 5.75 -2.38 5.95
C PHE A 70 6.07 -0.93 5.55
N GLY A 71 5.72 0.03 6.41
CA GLY A 71 6.19 1.41 6.31
C GLY A 71 7.37 1.65 7.26
N GLU A 72 8.49 2.16 6.75
CA GLU A 72 9.61 2.59 7.59
C GLU A 72 9.56 4.11 7.82
N MET A 73 9.32 4.54 9.06
CA MET A 73 9.37 5.96 9.43
C MET A 73 10.84 6.46 9.43
N THR A 74 11.29 7.07 8.34
CA THR A 74 12.64 7.64 8.24
C THR A 74 12.68 9.08 8.77
N ARG A 75 13.53 9.34 9.75
CA ARG A 75 13.74 10.71 10.28
C ARG A 75 14.47 11.57 9.25
N SER A 76 13.88 12.68 8.83
CA SER A 76 14.50 13.67 7.93
C SER A 76 14.76 14.98 8.68
N TYR A 77 16.02 15.45 8.71
CA TYR A 77 16.41 16.74 9.30
C TYR A 77 16.88 17.69 8.21
N ARG A 78 16.45 18.95 8.25
CA ARG A 78 16.91 20.02 7.37
C ARG A 78 17.39 21.20 8.21
N ALA A 79 18.55 21.76 7.89
CA ALA A 79 19.06 22.99 8.48
C ALA A 79 19.26 24.03 7.39
N ARG A 80 19.02 25.31 7.71
CA ARG A 80 19.31 26.44 6.83
C ARG A 80 20.10 27.47 7.63
N ALA A 81 21.12 28.07 7.01
CA ALA A 81 21.82 29.21 7.58
C ALA A 81 20.85 30.39 7.74
N MET A 82 20.86 31.02 8.91
CA MET A 82 20.15 32.29 9.13
C MET A 82 20.95 33.42 8.49
N PRO A 83 20.29 34.44 7.90
CA PRO A 83 20.96 35.63 7.38
C PRO A 83 21.67 36.43 8.49
#